data_AF-A0AAN1J6H9-F1
#
_entry.id   AF-A0AAN1J6H9-F1
#
_cell.length_a   1.000
_cell.length_b   1.000
_cell.length_c   1.000
_cell.angle_alpha   90.00
_cell.angle_beta   90.00
_cell.angle_gamma   90.00
#
_symmetry.space_group_name_H-M   'P 1'
#
loop_
_entity.id
_entity.type
_entity.pdbx_description
1 polymer ?
#
loop_
_entity_poly.entity_id
_entity_poly.type
_entity_poly.pdbx_seq_one_letter_code
_entity_poly.pdbx_strand_id
1 'polypeptide(L)'
;MRKTLLLIAALAVQQAAFAAPPKTMDGRFVDAQGRTLYTFDKDTTPGKSACSGGCAAAWPAAAAEASDKPSGDWTLIDGADGQKQWAYKGKPLYRFAKDEKPGDMKGDGFKDMWHTAKP
;
A
#
# COMPACT_ATOMS: atom_id res chain seq x y z
N MET A 1 3.03 -23.71 -53.10
CA MET A 1 2.77 -22.43 -52.39
C MET A 1 3.26 -22.58 -50.96
N ARG A 2 4.43 -22.01 -50.61
CA ARG A 2 5.01 -22.10 -49.26
C ARG A 2 4.45 -20.96 -48.41
N LYS A 3 3.58 -21.28 -47.44
CA LYS A 3 3.09 -20.30 -46.45
C LYS A 3 4.13 -20.16 -45.35
N THR A 4 4.83 -19.03 -45.35
CA THR A 4 5.77 -18.64 -44.30
C THR A 4 4.98 -18.25 -43.05
N LEU A 5 5.09 -19.02 -41.97
CA LEU A 5 4.57 -18.68 -40.65
C LEU A 5 5.54 -17.67 -40.00
N LEU A 6 5.13 -16.41 -39.91
CA LEU A 6 5.79 -15.40 -39.10
C LEU A 6 5.45 -15.62 -37.63
N LEU A 7 6.40 -16.14 -36.87
CA LEU A 7 6.36 -16.18 -35.40
C LEU A 7 6.62 -14.76 -34.89
N ILE A 8 5.56 -14.04 -34.52
CA ILE A 8 5.68 -12.79 -33.76
C ILE A 8 6.00 -13.19 -32.33
N ALA A 9 7.26 -13.07 -31.94
CA ALA A 9 7.66 -13.15 -30.54
C ALA A 9 7.11 -11.92 -29.81
N ALA A 10 6.01 -12.09 -29.08
CA ALA A 10 5.53 -11.08 -28.16
C ALA A 10 6.55 -10.97 -27.01
N LEU A 11 7.38 -9.92 -27.01
CA LEU A 11 8.12 -9.53 -25.82
C LEU A 11 7.11 -9.12 -24.76
N ALA A 12 6.83 -10.02 -23.82
CA ALA A 12 6.14 -9.68 -22.58
C ALA A 12 7.05 -8.72 -21.81
N VAL A 13 6.74 -7.42 -21.88
CA VAL A 13 7.33 -6.42 -20.98
C VAL A 13 6.89 -6.83 -19.58
N GLN A 14 7.81 -7.43 -18.82
CA GLN A 14 7.60 -7.71 -17.40
C GLN A 14 7.43 -6.36 -16.70
N GLN A 15 6.19 -5.95 -16.48
CA GLN A 15 5.89 -4.81 -15.63
C GLN A 15 6.28 -5.23 -14.21
N ALA A 16 7.45 -4.80 -13.78
CA ALA A 16 7.75 -4.73 -12.36
C ALA A 16 6.60 -3.94 -11.70
N ALA A 17 5.95 -4.55 -10.72
CA ALA A 17 4.88 -3.92 -9.98
C ALA A 17 5.48 -2.82 -9.11
N PHE A 18 5.70 -1.64 -9.70
CA PHE A 18 6.06 -0.43 -8.96
C PHE A 18 5.02 -0.22 -7.85
N ALA A 19 5.45 0.05 -6.62
CA ALA A 19 4.53 0.47 -5.56
C ALA A 19 3.97 1.84 -5.91
N ALA A 20 2.93 1.87 -6.75
CA ALA A 20 2.33 3.13 -7.19
C ALA A 20 1.64 3.82 -6.01
N PRO A 21 1.49 5.16 -6.07
CA PRO A 21 0.83 5.93 -5.03
C PRO A 21 -0.55 5.36 -4.68
N PRO A 22 -0.96 5.42 -3.40
CA PRO A 22 -2.31 5.06 -3.01
C PRO A 22 -3.37 5.83 -3.80
N LYS A 23 -4.50 5.18 -4.02
CA LYS A 23 -5.65 5.72 -4.73
C LYS A 23 -6.91 5.64 -3.86
N THR A 24 -7.94 6.38 -4.22
CA THR A 24 -9.24 6.28 -3.57
C THR A 24 -10.17 5.35 -4.36
N MET A 25 -10.81 4.41 -3.68
CA MET A 25 -11.83 3.51 -4.23
C MET A 25 -12.93 3.33 -3.19
N ASP A 26 -14.19 3.50 -3.59
CA ASP A 26 -15.36 3.36 -2.71
C ASP A 26 -15.23 4.08 -1.36
N GLY A 27 -14.69 5.31 -1.38
CA GLY A 27 -14.54 6.17 -0.20
C GLY A 27 -13.41 5.77 0.76
N ARG A 28 -12.51 4.86 0.38
CA ARG A 28 -11.31 4.49 1.15
C ARG A 28 -10.04 4.55 0.32
N PHE A 29 -8.90 4.65 1.00
CA PHE A 29 -7.62 4.49 0.35
C PHE A 29 -7.31 3.02 0.12
N VAL A 30 -6.74 2.75 -1.05
CA VAL A 30 -6.27 1.43 -1.47
C VAL A 30 -4.91 1.56 -2.13
N ASP A 31 -4.12 0.49 -2.12
CA ASP A 31 -2.87 0.44 -2.87
C ASP A 31 -3.10 0.33 -4.39
N ALA A 32 -2.01 0.28 -5.16
CA ALA A 32 -2.04 0.11 -6.62
C ALA A 32 -2.88 -1.10 -7.06
N GLN A 33 -2.83 -2.20 -6.29
CA GLN A 33 -3.55 -3.45 -6.53
C GLN A 33 -5.02 -3.39 -6.06
N GLY A 34 -5.46 -2.32 -5.40
CA GLY A 34 -6.83 -2.18 -4.88
C GLY A 34 -7.06 -2.83 -3.50
N ARG A 35 -5.99 -3.16 -2.77
CA ARG A 35 -6.10 -3.62 -1.38
C ARG A 35 -6.27 -2.44 -0.44
N THR A 36 -7.17 -2.58 0.53
CA THR A 36 -7.49 -1.55 1.52
C THR A 36 -6.27 -1.16 2.34
N LEU A 37 -6.12 0.14 2.58
CA LEU A 37 -5.13 0.69 3.50
C LEU A 37 -5.78 1.09 4.81
N TYR A 38 -5.00 1.01 5.88
CA TYR A 38 -5.45 1.22 7.26
C TYR A 38 -4.56 2.22 7.99
N THR A 39 -5.13 2.83 9.04
CA THR A 39 -4.43 3.63 10.03
C THR A 39 -4.46 2.93 11.39
N PHE A 40 -3.48 3.23 12.24
CA PHE A 40 -3.33 2.63 13.55
C PHE A 40 -3.42 3.69 14.66
N ASP A 41 -4.30 3.49 15.64
CA ASP A 41 -4.55 4.48 16.69
C ASP A 41 -3.35 4.72 17.62
N LYS A 42 -2.41 3.77 17.69
CA LYS A 42 -1.17 3.96 18.47
C LYS A 42 -0.13 4.82 17.76
N ASP A 43 -0.36 5.19 16.50
CA ASP A 43 0.48 6.16 15.80
C ASP A 43 0.08 7.58 16.23
N THR A 44 0.47 7.94 17.45
CA THR A 44 0.10 9.22 18.07
C THR A 44 1.01 10.37 17.66
N THR A 45 2.17 10.06 17.07
CA THR A 45 3.12 11.07 16.60
C THR A 45 3.07 11.16 15.08
N PRO A 46 2.79 12.34 14.49
CA PRO A 46 2.75 12.50 13.04
C PRO A 46 4.02 11.97 12.37
N GLY A 47 3.81 11.12 11.37
CA GLY A 47 4.86 10.52 10.57
C GLY A 47 5.76 9.51 11.30
N LYS A 48 5.33 8.98 12.46
CA LYS A 48 6.01 7.88 13.15
C LYS A 48 5.07 6.70 13.36
N SER A 49 5.51 5.53 12.90
CA SER A 49 4.87 4.24 13.17
C SER A 49 5.24 3.73 14.56
N ALA A 50 4.24 3.37 15.38
CA ALA A 50 4.40 2.56 16.58
C ALA A 50 4.37 1.05 16.27
N CYS A 51 4.03 0.67 15.03
CA CYS A 51 3.95 -0.72 14.60
C CYS A 51 5.34 -1.25 14.19
N SER A 52 5.86 -2.20 14.98
CA SER A 52 7.15 -2.88 14.75
C SER A 52 7.08 -4.36 15.13
N GLY A 53 8.10 -5.14 14.76
CA GLY A 53 8.18 -6.57 15.07
C GLY A 53 6.94 -7.35 14.59
N GLY A 54 6.31 -8.12 15.49
CA GLY A 54 5.10 -8.88 15.16
C GLY A 54 3.91 -8.04 14.68
N CYS A 55 3.85 -6.75 15.04
CA CYS A 55 2.85 -5.84 14.47
C CYS A 55 3.10 -5.67 12.98
N ALA A 56 4.33 -5.36 12.56
CA ALA A 56 4.68 -5.13 11.17
C ALA A 56 4.51 -6.39 10.28
N ALA A 57 4.60 -7.59 10.87
CA ALA A 57 4.29 -8.83 10.17
C ALA A 57 2.78 -8.98 9.86
N ALA A 58 1.92 -8.59 10.81
CA ALA A 58 0.46 -8.62 10.62
C ALA A 58 -0.07 -7.41 9.83
N TRP A 59 0.62 -6.28 9.97
CA TRP A 59 0.28 -4.99 9.39
C TRP A 59 1.48 -4.41 8.65
N PRO A 60 1.83 -4.95 7.47
CA PRO A 60 2.95 -4.44 6.70
C PRO A 60 2.72 -2.97 6.32
N ALA A 61 3.79 -2.18 6.31
CA ALA A 61 3.74 -0.80 5.85
C ALA A 61 3.21 -0.73 4.40
N ALA A 62 2.42 0.31 4.10
CA ALA A 62 2.11 0.68 2.73
C ALA A 62 3.36 1.31 2.10
N ALA A 63 4.22 0.45 1.53
CA ALA A 63 5.50 0.85 0.98
C ALA A 63 5.36 1.91 -0.11
N ALA A 64 6.29 2.86 -0.11
CA ALA A 64 6.48 3.85 -1.15
C ALA A 64 7.84 3.60 -1.84
N GLU A 65 7.92 3.87 -3.13
CA GLU A 65 9.18 3.83 -3.87
C GLU A 65 9.98 5.13 -3.65
N ALA A 66 11.30 5.05 -3.81
CA ALA A 66 12.16 6.24 -3.74
C ALA A 66 11.82 7.30 -4.80
N SER A 67 11.22 6.89 -5.93
CA SER A 67 10.79 7.79 -7.01
C SER A 67 9.46 8.46 -6.76
N ASP A 68 8.68 7.98 -5.77
CA ASP A 68 7.37 8.52 -5.45
C ASP A 68 7.47 9.98 -4.98
N LYS A 69 6.50 10.77 -5.40
CA LYS A 69 6.42 12.20 -5.07
C LYS A 69 5.09 12.46 -4.37
N PRO A 70 5.09 12.64 -3.04
CA PRO A 70 3.87 12.98 -2.32
C PRO A 70 3.39 14.39 -2.72
N SER A 71 2.09 14.63 -2.61
CA SER A 71 1.48 15.94 -2.86
C SER A 71 0.25 16.15 -1.97
N GLY A 72 -0.11 17.42 -1.72
CA GLY A 72 -1.20 17.74 -0.80
C GLY A 72 -0.95 17.20 0.61
N ASP A 73 -1.94 16.49 1.16
CA ASP A 73 -1.86 15.88 2.50
C ASP A 73 -1.05 14.57 2.55
N TRP A 74 -0.58 14.07 1.40
CA TRP A 74 0.27 12.89 1.34
C TRP A 74 1.69 13.22 1.78
N THR A 75 2.33 12.29 2.45
CA THR A 75 3.74 12.38 2.87
C THR A 75 4.41 11.01 2.75
N LEU A 76 5.74 11.02 2.64
CA LEU A 76 6.56 9.82 2.74
C LEU A 76 7.34 9.89 4.05
N ILE A 77 7.30 8.80 4.82
CA ILE A 77 7.98 8.69 6.10
C ILE A 77 8.97 7.54 6.07
N ASP A 78 9.90 7.55 7.01
CA ASP A 78 10.72 6.37 7.27
C ASP A 78 9.87 5.34 8.01
N GLY A 79 9.60 4.21 7.36
CA GLY A 79 8.94 3.06 7.95
C GLY A 79 9.80 2.42 9.03
N ALA A 80 9.16 1.64 9.90
CA ALA A 80 9.84 0.97 11.01
C ALA A 80 10.85 -0.11 10.55
N ASP A 81 10.75 -0.56 9.30
CA ASP A 81 11.64 -1.52 8.64
C ASP A 81 12.74 -0.85 7.79
N GLY A 82 12.83 0.49 7.82
CA GLY A 82 13.79 1.27 7.04
C GLY A 82 13.38 1.51 5.58
N GLN A 83 12.24 0.99 5.13
CA GLN A 83 11.67 1.31 3.82
C GLN A 83 10.83 2.59 3.91
N LYS A 84 10.61 3.26 2.78
CA LYS A 84 9.68 4.40 2.76
C LYS A 84 8.25 3.90 2.87
N GLN A 85 7.44 4.64 3.62
CA GLN A 85 6.03 4.33 3.87
C GLN A 85 5.17 5.53 3.51
N TRP A 86 4.02 5.27 2.89
CA TRP A 86 2.99 6.28 2.65
C TRP A 86 2.30 6.68 3.95
N ALA A 87 2.10 7.98 4.13
CA ALA A 87 1.29 8.55 5.19
C ALA A 87 0.33 9.61 4.64
N TYR A 88 -0.85 9.72 5.25
CA TYR A 88 -1.86 10.72 4.89
C TYR A 88 -2.25 11.55 6.11
N LYS A 89 -2.20 12.89 6.00
CA LYS A 89 -2.41 13.82 7.13
C LYS A 89 -1.58 13.44 8.36
N GLY A 90 -0.35 12.98 8.13
CA GLY A 90 0.59 12.53 9.17
C GLY A 90 0.32 11.15 9.76
N LYS A 91 -0.71 10.41 9.34
CA LYS A 91 -0.96 9.03 9.78
C LYS A 91 -0.28 8.02 8.86
N PRO A 92 0.64 7.18 9.37
CA PRO A 92 1.21 6.07 8.60
C PRO A 92 0.12 5.13 8.07
N LEU A 93 0.28 4.65 6.84
CA LEU A 93 -0.67 3.71 6.23
C LEU A 93 -0.12 2.29 6.18
N TYR A 94 -1.00 1.32 6.37
CA TYR A 94 -0.66 -0.10 6.43
C TYR A 94 -1.55 -0.94 5.53
N ARG A 95 -1.03 -2.08 5.10
CA ARG A 95 -1.82 -3.20 4.59
C ARG A 95 -2.15 -4.14 5.74
N PHE A 96 -3.16 -4.98 5.58
CA PHE A 96 -3.42 -6.08 6.49
C PHE A 96 -3.05 -7.42 5.86
N ALA A 97 -2.24 -8.23 6.56
CA ALA A 97 -1.72 -9.48 6.01
C ALA A 97 -2.81 -10.54 5.69
N LYS A 98 -4.01 -10.40 6.26
CA LYS A 98 -5.15 -11.31 6.00
C LYS A 98 -6.11 -10.82 4.90
N ASP A 99 -5.87 -9.63 4.35
CA ASP A 99 -6.57 -9.18 3.14
C ASP A 99 -5.94 -9.84 1.93
N GLU A 100 -6.69 -10.70 1.25
CA GLU A 100 -6.16 -11.59 0.20
C GLU A 100 -6.47 -11.07 -1.20
N LYS A 101 -7.53 -10.28 -1.33
CA LYS A 101 -8.01 -9.76 -2.61
C LYS A 101 -8.37 -8.27 -2.53
N PRO A 102 -8.41 -7.57 -3.68
CA PRO A 102 -8.87 -6.19 -3.74
C PRO A 102 -10.27 -6.05 -3.13
N GLY A 103 -10.47 -4.96 -2.37
CA GLY A 103 -11.73 -4.70 -1.68
C GLY A 103 -11.94 -5.44 -0.35
N ASP A 104 -11.07 -6.38 0.05
CA ASP A 104 -11.10 -6.90 1.42
C ASP A 104 -10.88 -5.76 2.44
N MET A 105 -11.59 -5.85 3.56
CA MET A 105 -11.55 -4.88 4.67
C MET A 105 -11.43 -5.57 6.04
N LYS A 106 -10.82 -6.76 6.10
CA LYS A 106 -10.88 -7.63 7.30
C LYS A 106 -10.13 -7.04 8.50
N GLY A 107 -9.32 -6.00 8.27
CA GLY A 107 -8.57 -5.30 9.31
C GLY A 107 -9.38 -4.21 10.02
N ASP A 108 -10.50 -3.79 9.47
CA ASP A 108 -11.30 -2.70 10.05
C ASP A 108 -11.86 -3.12 11.42
N GLY A 109 -11.69 -2.27 12.43
CA GLY A 109 -12.08 -2.56 13.81
C GLY A 109 -11.22 -3.61 14.51
N PHE A 110 -10.11 -4.07 13.92
CA PHE A 110 -9.27 -5.07 14.57
C PHE A 110 -8.74 -4.51 15.91
N LYS A 111 -9.07 -5.20 17.01
CA LYS A 111 -8.75 -4.75 18.38
C LYS A 111 -9.20 -3.31 18.69
N ASP A 112 -10.22 -2.81 17.99
CA ASP A 112 -10.76 -1.45 18.14
C ASP A 112 -9.73 -0.32 17.90
N MET A 113 -8.60 -0.63 17.25
CA MET A 113 -7.47 0.30 17.07
C MET A 113 -7.05 0.48 15.61
N TRP A 114 -7.60 -0.33 14.71
CA TRP A 114 -7.26 -0.33 13.29
C TRP A 114 -8.46 0.10 12.48
N HIS A 115 -8.27 1.10 11.63
CA HIS A 115 -9.37 1.71 10.89
C HIS A 115 -9.00 1.84 9.44
N THR A 116 -9.95 1.55 8.56
CA THR A 116 -9.86 1.83 7.13
C THR A 116 -9.47 3.30 6.93
N ALA A 117 -8.39 3.52 6.19
CA ALA A 117 -7.93 4.86 5.85
C ALA A 117 -8.84 5.48 4.79
N LYS A 118 -9.20 6.75 4.96
CA LYS A 118 -10.15 7.48 4.11
C LYS A 118 -9.63 8.90 3.83
N PRO A 119 -10.05 9.54 2.72
CA PRO A 119 -9.77 10.96 2.42
C PRO A 119 -10.20 11.92 3.54
#